data_AF-R9JI92-F1
#
_entry.id   AF-R9JI92-F1
#
_cell.length_a   1.000
_cell.length_b   1.000
_cell.length_c   1.000
_cell.angle_alpha   90.00
_cell.angle_beta   90.00
_cell.angle_gamma   90.00
#
_symmetry.space_group_name_H-M   'P 1'
#
loop_
_entity.id
_entity.type
_entity.pdbx_description
1 polymer ?
#
loop_
_entity_poly.entity_id
_entity_poly.type
_entity_poly.pdbx_seq_one_letter_code
_entity_poly.pdbx_strand_id
1 'polypeptide(L)'
;MLANRQLLLPLWLAHPALERFSDSWNTGSGKAYSIKWNEWYQTLSNEETVQYQELFPEPPTWNGFWEERDNCTYYTRGEFRIAYWKKDGAAKYTLEQIRKEYRMGKRLKYCMFWKPQSATDNTVHKGCLSQWQNSPFVCGTEHYCCMEQYMMAQKALLFDDEEIRQKILSSQSPQRIKALGQKVRNFNETVWKQAKFAIILNGNYMKFTQNPQLKNFLLQTGNKILVEASPYDGIWGIKMAETDKMAQNPLKWNGFNLLGFALMEVRDVLSEVCRNEQLVTLN
;
A
#
# COMPACT_ATOMS: atom_id res chain seq x y z
N MET A 1 26.43 22.36 5.05
CA MET A 1 25.89 21.28 5.92
C MET A 1 24.40 21.32 5.74
N LEU A 2 23.80 20.18 5.39
CA LEU A 2 22.39 20.08 5.03
C LEU A 2 21.45 20.62 6.13
N ALA A 3 21.87 20.55 7.40
CA ALA A 3 21.17 21.07 8.57
C ALA A 3 20.82 22.58 8.53
N ASN A 4 21.51 23.38 7.70
CA ASN A 4 21.24 24.82 7.57
C ASN A 4 20.42 25.18 6.32
N ARG A 5 19.97 24.18 5.54
CA ARG A 5 19.17 24.38 4.32
C ARG A 5 17.68 24.22 4.67
N GLN A 6 16.84 25.01 3.99
CA GLN A 6 15.43 24.66 3.90
C GLN A 6 15.28 23.45 2.96
N LEU A 7 14.80 22.33 3.50
CA LEU A 7 14.61 21.10 2.76
C LEU A 7 13.32 21.13 1.95
N LEU A 8 13.30 20.41 0.83
CA LEU A 8 12.08 20.06 0.10
C LEU A 8 11.81 18.56 0.26
N LEU A 9 10.54 18.17 0.25
CA LEU A 9 10.17 16.75 0.21
C LEU A 9 10.56 16.15 -1.16
N PRO A 10 11.01 14.89 -1.21
CA PRO A 10 11.15 14.18 -2.48
C PRO A 10 9.79 14.03 -3.16
N LEU A 11 9.81 13.81 -4.48
CA LEU A 11 8.63 13.80 -5.33
C LEU A 11 7.51 12.87 -4.83
N TRP A 12 7.86 11.68 -4.33
CA TRP A 12 6.89 10.69 -3.82
C TRP A 12 6.22 11.07 -2.50
N LEU A 13 6.84 11.93 -1.69
CA LEU A 13 6.24 12.45 -0.45
C LEU A 13 5.45 13.74 -0.71
N ALA A 14 5.93 14.59 -1.61
CA ALA A 14 5.26 15.84 -1.97
C ALA A 14 3.97 15.61 -2.77
N HIS A 15 3.99 14.63 -3.68
CA HIS A 15 2.83 14.29 -4.52
C HIS A 15 2.56 12.77 -4.47
N PRO A 16 2.02 12.25 -3.36
CA PRO A 16 1.79 10.80 -3.18
C PRO A 16 0.74 10.19 -4.11
N ALA A 17 0.01 11.02 -4.86
CA ALA A 17 -0.94 10.60 -5.90
C ALA A 17 -0.29 10.44 -7.28
N LEU A 18 0.95 10.93 -7.48
CA LEU A 18 1.65 10.87 -8.76
C LEU A 18 2.64 9.71 -8.78
N GLU A 19 2.46 8.80 -9.73
CA GLU A 19 3.41 7.72 -9.99
C GLU A 19 4.68 8.27 -10.63
N ARG A 20 5.82 7.60 -10.43
CA ARG A 20 7.15 8.04 -10.89
C ARG A 20 7.19 8.44 -12.37
N PHE A 21 6.54 7.65 -13.23
CA PHE A 21 6.55 7.84 -14.69
C PHE A 21 5.27 8.49 -15.21
N SER A 22 4.50 9.16 -14.34
CA SER A 22 3.28 9.87 -14.76
C SER A 22 3.61 11.06 -15.65
N ASP A 23 2.86 11.25 -16.73
CA ASP A 23 2.92 12.46 -17.57
C ASP A 23 2.62 13.74 -16.78
N SER A 24 1.95 13.61 -15.61
CA SER A 24 1.63 14.74 -14.74
C SER A 24 2.85 15.48 -14.20
N TRP A 25 4.04 14.85 -14.24
CA TRP A 25 5.31 15.53 -13.91
C TRP A 25 5.75 16.51 -15.00
N ASN A 26 5.28 16.35 -16.23
CA ASN A 26 5.66 17.17 -17.39
C ASN A 26 4.55 18.14 -17.82
N THR A 27 3.29 17.72 -17.67
CA THR A 27 2.12 18.45 -18.20
C THR A 27 1.04 18.74 -17.15
N GLY A 28 1.16 18.18 -15.95
CA GLY A 28 0.10 18.21 -14.94
C GLY A 28 0.49 18.90 -13.62
N SER A 29 -0.21 18.50 -12.55
CA SER A 29 -0.14 19.11 -11.22
C SER A 29 1.22 18.95 -10.52
N GLY A 30 2.06 18.00 -10.95
CA GLY A 30 3.38 17.77 -10.38
C GLY A 30 4.48 18.66 -10.98
N LYS A 31 4.24 19.25 -12.16
CA LYS A 31 5.29 19.93 -12.95
C LYS A 31 5.98 21.07 -12.22
N ALA A 32 5.20 21.98 -11.61
CA ALA A 32 5.77 23.13 -10.93
C ALA A 32 6.67 22.72 -9.76
N TYR A 33 6.25 21.68 -9.02
CA TYR A 33 7.04 21.16 -7.90
C TYR A 33 8.26 20.39 -8.36
N SER A 34 8.16 19.56 -9.41
CA SER A 34 9.31 18.79 -9.92
C SER A 34 10.43 19.70 -10.42
N ILE A 35 10.09 20.79 -11.13
CA ILE A 35 11.06 21.81 -11.56
C ILE A 35 11.73 22.45 -10.34
N LYS A 36 10.92 22.98 -9.40
CA LYS A 36 11.42 23.61 -8.17
C LYS A 36 12.34 22.67 -7.38
N TRP A 37 11.92 21.42 -7.21
CA TRP A 37 12.67 20.41 -6.47
C TRP A 37 13.99 20.07 -7.17
N ASN A 38 13.97 19.90 -8.49
CA ASN A 38 15.17 19.59 -9.27
C ASN A 38 16.18 20.74 -9.26
N GLU A 39 15.72 21.99 -9.45
CA GLU A 39 16.56 23.18 -9.36
C GLU A 39 17.24 23.28 -7.98
N TRP A 40 16.47 23.07 -6.91
CA TRP A 40 17.01 23.06 -5.55
C TRP A 40 18.02 21.93 -5.32
N TYR A 41 17.69 20.71 -5.76
CA TYR A 41 18.52 19.52 -5.57
C TYR A 41 19.87 19.66 -6.28
N GLN A 42 19.91 20.28 -7.46
CA GLN A 42 21.15 20.59 -8.18
C GLN A 42 22.05 21.62 -7.47
N THR A 43 21.55 22.35 -6.46
CA THR A 43 22.38 23.27 -5.65
C THR A 43 23.10 22.60 -4.48
N LEU A 44 22.84 21.32 -4.24
CA LEU A 44 23.46 20.56 -3.16
C LEU A 44 24.88 20.15 -3.56
N SER A 45 25.82 20.26 -2.61
CA SER A 45 27.13 19.61 -2.74
C SER A 45 26.99 18.08 -2.73
N ASN A 46 28.05 17.36 -3.13
CA ASN A 46 28.06 15.90 -3.10
C ASN A 46 27.75 15.35 -1.69
N GLU A 47 28.33 15.95 -0.66
CA GLU A 47 28.10 15.57 0.73
C GLU A 47 26.65 15.85 1.16
N GLU A 48 26.08 16.99 0.76
CA GLU A 48 24.68 17.34 1.05
C GLU A 48 23.69 16.42 0.33
N THR A 49 24.01 16.02 -0.91
CA THR A 49 23.22 15.08 -1.70
C THR A 49 23.14 13.72 -1.01
N VAL A 50 24.28 13.15 -0.59
CA VAL A 50 24.30 11.85 0.13
C VAL A 50 23.48 11.95 1.41
N GLN A 51 23.66 13.01 2.20
CA GLN A 51 22.87 13.24 3.42
C GLN A 51 21.37 13.33 3.13
N TYR A 52 20.97 13.99 2.05
CA TYR A 52 19.56 14.12 1.69
C TYR A 52 18.94 12.78 1.27
N GLN A 53 19.66 11.97 0.48
CA GLN A 53 19.22 10.64 0.07
C GLN A 53 19.06 9.70 1.27
N GLU A 54 19.96 9.78 2.26
CA GLU A 54 19.85 9.01 3.52
C GLU A 54 18.64 9.44 4.36
N LEU A 55 18.32 10.73 4.37
CA LEU A 55 17.12 11.25 5.06
C LEU A 55 15.82 10.80 4.36
N PHE A 56 15.85 10.67 3.05
CA PHE A 56 14.68 10.37 2.23
C PHE A 56 14.91 9.14 1.34
N PRO A 57 14.84 7.92 1.92
CA PRO A 57 15.02 6.71 1.15
C PRO A 57 13.89 6.50 0.14
N GLU A 58 14.22 5.83 -0.96
CA GLU A 58 13.27 5.53 -2.04
C GLU A 58 12.24 4.49 -1.58
N PRO A 59 10.94 4.72 -1.82
CA PRO A 59 9.96 3.64 -1.70
C PRO A 59 10.18 2.58 -2.82
N PRO A 60 9.66 1.36 -2.66
CA PRO A 60 9.87 0.27 -3.64
C PRO A 60 9.45 0.59 -5.08
N THR A 61 8.47 1.48 -5.27
CA THR A 61 7.97 1.91 -6.59
C THR A 61 8.81 3.03 -7.24
N TRP A 62 9.82 3.52 -6.52
CA TRP A 62 10.75 4.56 -6.97
C TRP A 62 12.21 4.08 -6.98
N ASN A 63 12.45 2.77 -6.85
CA ASN A 63 13.79 2.20 -6.77
C ASN A 63 14.68 2.60 -7.96
N GLY A 64 15.88 3.11 -7.66
CA GLY A 64 16.85 3.65 -8.61
C GLY A 64 16.62 5.10 -9.02
N PHE A 65 15.69 5.83 -8.39
CA PHE A 65 15.45 7.25 -8.67
C PHE A 65 16.71 8.10 -8.52
N TRP A 66 17.46 7.95 -7.44
CA TRP A 66 18.71 8.65 -7.17
C TRP A 66 19.82 8.32 -8.16
N GLU A 67 19.77 7.13 -8.75
CA GLU A 67 20.71 6.66 -9.77
C GLU A 67 20.27 6.97 -11.21
N GLU A 68 19.14 7.68 -11.37
CA GLU A 68 18.50 7.95 -12.67
C GLU A 68 18.18 6.66 -13.46
N ARG A 69 17.83 5.57 -12.75
CA ARG A 69 17.53 4.24 -13.30
C ARG A 69 16.19 3.70 -12.84
N ASP A 70 15.54 2.87 -13.65
CA ASP A 70 14.41 2.05 -13.18
C ASP A 70 14.92 0.71 -12.66
N ASN A 71 15.27 0.66 -11.37
CA ASN A 71 15.69 -0.57 -10.70
C ASN A 71 14.48 -1.33 -10.11
N CYS A 72 13.25 -0.91 -10.42
CA CYS A 72 12.05 -1.59 -9.93
C CYS A 72 11.86 -2.93 -10.65
N THR A 73 11.32 -3.91 -9.93
CA THR A 73 10.90 -5.18 -10.54
C THR A 73 9.40 -5.11 -10.82
N TYR A 74 8.97 -5.63 -11.97
CA TYR A 74 7.56 -5.61 -12.37
C TYR A 74 7.07 -7.00 -12.73
N TYR A 75 5.83 -7.28 -12.37
CA TYR A 75 5.05 -8.31 -13.03
C TYR A 75 4.29 -7.68 -14.20
N THR A 76 4.42 -8.29 -15.37
CA THR A 76 3.76 -7.85 -16.59
C THR A 76 2.95 -8.98 -17.23
N ARG A 77 1.80 -8.63 -17.78
CA ARG A 77 0.96 -9.53 -18.58
C ARG A 77 0.13 -8.70 -19.55
N GLY A 78 0.45 -8.76 -20.85
CA GLY A 78 -0.13 -7.83 -21.81
C GLY A 78 0.16 -6.39 -21.39
N GLU A 79 -0.88 -5.57 -21.32
CA GLU A 79 -0.81 -4.18 -20.86
C GLU A 79 -0.80 -4.04 -19.32
N PHE A 80 -1.09 -5.11 -18.58
CA PHE A 80 -1.05 -5.06 -17.13
C PHE A 80 0.39 -5.02 -16.63
N ARG A 81 0.72 -4.02 -15.80
CA ARG A 81 2.01 -3.87 -15.12
C ARG A 81 1.76 -3.52 -13.66
N ILE A 82 2.44 -4.23 -12.75
CA ILE A 82 2.43 -3.91 -11.31
C ILE A 82 3.82 -4.07 -10.72
N ALA A 83 4.23 -3.14 -9.87
CA ALA A 83 5.53 -3.20 -9.22
C ALA A 83 5.56 -4.31 -8.16
N TYR A 84 6.58 -5.15 -8.23
CA TYR A 84 6.95 -6.04 -7.15
C TYR A 84 7.90 -5.34 -6.19
N TRP A 85 7.59 -5.39 -4.89
CA TRP A 85 8.44 -4.81 -3.86
C TRP A 85 9.64 -5.69 -3.50
N LYS A 86 9.60 -6.96 -3.92
CA LYS A 86 10.69 -7.94 -3.81
C LYS A 86 10.85 -8.65 -5.13
N LYS A 87 12.06 -9.10 -5.47
CA LYS A 87 12.42 -9.65 -6.79
C LYS A 87 11.46 -10.72 -7.34
N ASP A 88 10.83 -11.50 -6.47
CA ASP A 88 9.92 -12.61 -6.81
C ASP A 88 8.44 -12.31 -6.53
N GLY A 89 8.11 -11.08 -6.09
CA GLY A 89 6.76 -10.71 -5.66
C GLY A 89 6.32 -11.41 -4.35
N ALA A 90 7.22 -12.10 -3.65
CA ALA A 90 6.90 -12.79 -2.42
C ALA A 90 6.67 -11.81 -1.26
N ALA A 91 5.78 -12.17 -0.35
CA ALA A 91 5.59 -11.43 0.89
C ALA A 91 6.86 -11.44 1.76
N LYS A 92 7.16 -10.31 2.41
CA LYS A 92 8.13 -10.21 3.50
C LYS A 92 7.68 -11.02 4.71
N TYR A 93 6.38 -10.96 5.03
CA TYR A 93 5.79 -11.65 6.17
C TYR A 93 4.97 -12.87 5.73
N THR A 94 5.14 -13.98 6.45
CA THR A 94 4.37 -15.21 6.19
C THR A 94 3.83 -15.80 7.48
N LEU A 95 2.74 -16.57 7.35
CA LEU A 95 2.16 -17.28 8.47
C LEU A 95 3.16 -18.26 9.11
N GLU A 96 4.02 -18.91 8.33
CA GLU A 96 4.98 -19.85 8.87
C GLU A 96 6.05 -19.17 9.73
N GLN A 97 6.50 -17.96 9.35
CA GLN A 97 7.38 -17.16 10.22
C GLN A 97 6.70 -16.85 11.56
N ILE A 98 5.45 -16.39 11.54
CA ILE A 98 4.69 -16.08 12.75
C ILE A 98 4.48 -17.32 13.62
N ARG A 99 4.18 -18.48 13.01
CA ARG A 99 4.06 -19.77 13.72
C ARG A 99 5.36 -20.20 14.36
N LYS A 100 6.49 -20.04 13.66
CA LYS A 100 7.82 -20.32 14.20
C LYS A 100 8.12 -19.43 15.40
N GLU A 101 7.88 -18.13 15.30
CA GLU A 101 8.06 -17.18 16.40
C GLU A 101 7.18 -17.51 17.62
N TYR A 102 5.93 -17.88 17.37
CA TYR A 102 5.02 -18.31 18.43
C TYR A 102 5.50 -19.58 19.13
N ARG A 103 5.96 -20.59 18.38
CA ARG A 103 6.55 -21.83 18.95
C ARG A 103 7.80 -21.56 19.78
N MET A 104 8.57 -20.53 19.43
CA MET A 104 9.74 -20.08 20.20
C MET A 104 9.37 -19.31 21.48
N GLY A 105 8.08 -19.16 21.80
CA GLY A 105 7.63 -18.45 22.99
C GLY A 105 7.70 -16.93 22.89
N LYS A 106 7.89 -16.35 21.69
CA LYS A 106 7.85 -14.89 21.52
C LYS A 106 6.46 -14.37 21.91
N ARG A 107 6.42 -13.32 22.72
CA ARG A 107 5.17 -12.63 23.09
C ARG A 107 4.69 -11.76 21.92
N LEU A 108 3.87 -12.34 21.06
CA LEU A 108 3.27 -11.64 19.92
C LEU A 108 2.10 -10.76 20.38
N LYS A 109 2.03 -9.53 19.86
CA LYS A 109 0.90 -8.61 20.06
C LYS A 109 0.13 -8.49 18.74
N TYR A 110 -1.19 -8.49 18.82
CA TYR A 110 -2.07 -8.48 17.65
C TYR A 110 -2.90 -7.20 17.57
N CYS A 111 -3.15 -6.72 16.36
CA CYS A 111 -4.19 -5.75 16.04
C CYS A 111 -5.17 -6.44 15.09
N MET A 112 -6.28 -6.93 15.64
CA MET A 112 -7.31 -7.63 14.87
C MET A 112 -8.32 -6.62 14.31
N PHE A 113 -8.62 -6.73 13.03
CA PHE A 113 -9.56 -5.86 12.32
C PHE A 113 -10.38 -6.70 11.33
N TRP A 114 -11.51 -6.17 10.87
CA TRP A 114 -12.33 -6.84 9.85
C TRP A 114 -13.20 -5.84 9.08
N LYS A 115 -14.28 -5.35 9.68
CA LYS A 115 -15.22 -4.43 9.03
C LYS A 115 -14.82 -2.96 9.26
N PRO A 116 -15.18 -2.07 8.34
CA PRO A 116 -15.22 -0.64 8.62
C PRO A 116 -16.11 -0.38 9.84
N GLN A 117 -15.78 0.63 10.62
CA GLN A 117 -16.65 1.11 11.71
C GLN A 117 -17.42 2.35 11.23
N SER A 118 -18.61 2.56 11.78
CA SER A 118 -19.46 3.72 11.47
C SER A 118 -18.74 5.01 11.87
N ALA A 119 -18.90 6.04 11.05
CA ALA A 119 -18.25 7.36 11.18
C ALA A 119 -18.81 8.24 12.33
N THR A 120 -19.51 7.66 13.31
CA THR A 120 -20.21 8.43 14.35
C THR A 120 -19.27 9.11 15.34
N ASP A 121 -18.07 8.56 15.51
CA ASP A 121 -16.97 9.21 16.22
C ASP A 121 -15.91 9.55 15.18
N ASN A 122 -15.57 10.82 14.97
CA ASN A 122 -14.52 11.30 14.05
C ASN A 122 -13.09 10.77 14.37
N THR A 123 -12.97 9.69 15.15
CA THR A 123 -11.75 9.02 15.54
C THR A 123 -11.45 7.87 14.57
N VAL A 124 -10.22 7.80 14.08
CA VAL A 124 -9.78 6.65 13.28
C VAL A 124 -9.59 5.44 14.18
N HIS A 125 -10.24 4.34 13.84
CA HIS A 125 -10.14 3.06 14.54
C HIS A 125 -9.61 1.97 13.61
N LYS A 126 -9.35 0.78 14.18
CA LYS A 126 -8.80 -0.39 13.46
C LYS A 126 -9.59 -0.81 12.22
N GLY A 127 -10.86 -0.44 12.11
CA GLY A 127 -11.67 -0.63 10.89
C GLY A 127 -11.07 0.04 9.65
N CYS A 128 -10.22 1.05 9.81
CA CYS A 128 -9.54 1.74 8.71
C CYS A 128 -8.55 0.84 7.94
N LEU A 129 -8.11 -0.26 8.56
CA LEU A 129 -7.26 -1.27 7.94
C LEU A 129 -8.02 -2.15 6.93
N SER A 130 -9.36 -2.19 7.02
CA SER A 130 -10.21 -2.93 6.08
C SER A 130 -10.10 -2.39 4.65
N GLN A 131 -10.20 -3.29 3.67
CA GLN A 131 -10.24 -2.89 2.25
C GLN A 131 -11.54 -2.17 1.86
N TRP A 132 -12.59 -2.37 2.67
CA TRP A 132 -13.90 -1.74 2.49
C TRP A 132 -14.04 -0.39 3.21
N GLN A 133 -13.01 0.08 3.91
CA GLN A 133 -13.03 1.42 4.48
C GLN A 133 -13.22 2.43 3.35
N ASN A 134 -14.22 3.31 3.49
CA ASN A 134 -14.35 4.46 2.59
C ASN A 134 -13.16 5.40 2.85
N SER A 135 -12.19 5.35 1.95
CA SER A 135 -10.92 6.07 2.05
C SER A 135 -10.47 6.35 0.61
N PRO A 136 -10.99 7.42 -0.01
CA PRO A 136 -10.72 7.70 -1.41
C PRO A 136 -9.24 7.90 -1.69
N PHE A 137 -8.77 7.45 -2.85
CA PHE A 137 -7.41 7.67 -3.34
C PHE A 137 -7.36 7.57 -4.87
N VAL A 138 -6.25 8.04 -5.44
CA VAL A 138 -5.99 8.08 -6.89
C VAL A 138 -4.84 7.14 -7.24
N CYS A 139 -4.93 6.48 -8.40
CA CYS A 139 -3.83 5.75 -9.02
C CYS A 139 -3.91 5.95 -10.54
N GLY A 140 -2.83 6.47 -11.12
CA GLY A 140 -2.85 6.98 -12.50
C GLY A 140 -3.92 8.06 -12.67
N THR A 141 -4.82 7.86 -13.64
CA THR A 141 -5.96 8.73 -13.92
C THR A 141 -7.25 8.31 -13.21
N GLU A 142 -7.21 7.23 -12.43
CA GLU A 142 -8.40 6.60 -11.86
C GLU A 142 -8.60 6.97 -10.40
N HIS A 143 -9.87 7.18 -10.03
CA HIS A 143 -10.30 7.47 -8.65
C HIS A 143 -10.97 6.24 -8.05
N TYR A 144 -10.55 5.88 -6.83
CA TYR A 144 -11.11 4.75 -6.10
C TYR A 144 -11.73 5.23 -4.80
N CYS A 145 -12.95 4.80 -4.48
CA CYS A 145 -13.60 5.11 -3.20
C CYS A 145 -13.03 4.30 -2.03
N CYS A 146 -12.52 3.11 -2.32
CA CYS A 146 -11.93 2.21 -1.35
C CYS A 146 -10.96 1.24 -2.01
N MET A 147 -10.20 0.52 -1.19
CA MET A 147 -9.17 -0.39 -1.67
C MET A 147 -9.74 -1.65 -2.35
N GLU A 148 -10.94 -2.10 -1.98
CA GLU A 148 -11.56 -3.21 -2.70
C GLU A 148 -11.96 -2.82 -4.13
N GLN A 149 -12.45 -1.60 -4.36
CA GLN A 149 -12.76 -1.14 -5.71
C GLN A 149 -11.51 -1.19 -6.59
N TYR A 150 -10.37 -0.73 -6.06
CA TYR A 150 -9.07 -0.84 -6.71
C TYR A 150 -8.70 -2.31 -6.98
N MET A 151 -8.77 -3.19 -5.98
CA MET A 151 -8.42 -4.60 -6.16
C MET A 151 -9.25 -5.26 -7.28
N MET A 152 -10.56 -4.99 -7.34
CA MET A 152 -11.42 -5.58 -8.36
C MET A 152 -11.19 -4.96 -9.74
N ALA A 153 -10.92 -3.65 -9.83
CA ALA A 153 -10.56 -3.00 -11.09
C ALA A 153 -9.22 -3.50 -11.65
N GLN A 154 -8.21 -3.67 -10.78
CA GLN A 154 -6.91 -4.24 -11.15
C GLN A 154 -7.03 -5.73 -11.53
N LYS A 155 -7.91 -6.48 -10.88
CA LYS A 155 -8.24 -7.86 -11.29
C LYS A 155 -8.84 -7.87 -12.70
N ALA A 156 -9.79 -6.99 -13.00
CA ALA A 156 -10.39 -6.90 -14.32
C ALA A 156 -9.34 -6.50 -15.38
N LEU A 157 -8.48 -5.52 -15.07
CA LEU A 157 -7.37 -5.12 -15.94
C LEU A 157 -6.40 -6.26 -16.22
N LEU A 158 -6.01 -7.02 -15.19
CA LEU A 158 -5.11 -8.17 -15.30
C LEU A 158 -5.64 -9.25 -16.26
N PHE A 159 -6.96 -9.39 -16.40
CA PHE A 159 -7.61 -10.38 -17.26
C PHE A 159 -8.21 -9.78 -18.54
N ASP A 160 -7.77 -8.59 -18.92
CA ASP A 160 -8.18 -7.88 -20.15
C ASP A 160 -9.70 -7.67 -20.24
N ASP A 161 -10.37 -7.48 -19.10
CA ASP A 161 -11.82 -7.30 -19.00
C ASP A 161 -12.21 -5.84 -18.74
N GLU A 162 -11.97 -5.00 -19.75
CA GLU A 162 -12.22 -3.55 -19.66
C GLU A 162 -13.70 -3.22 -19.38
N GLU A 163 -14.62 -4.01 -19.91
CA GLU A 163 -16.06 -3.83 -19.68
C GLU A 163 -16.43 -3.99 -18.19
N ILE A 164 -15.93 -5.03 -17.53
CA ILE A 164 -16.13 -5.22 -16.09
C ILE A 164 -15.37 -4.16 -15.29
N ARG A 165 -14.15 -3.79 -15.71
CA ARG A 165 -13.35 -2.74 -15.08
C ARG A 165 -14.13 -1.42 -15.02
N GLN A 166 -14.70 -0.95 -16.14
CA GLN A 166 -15.49 0.29 -16.19
C GLN A 166 -16.75 0.23 -15.32
N LYS A 167 -17.41 -0.94 -15.24
CA LYS A 167 -18.56 -1.14 -14.33
C LYS A 167 -18.15 -1.08 -12.85
N ILE A 168 -16.94 -1.52 -12.52
CA ILE A 168 -16.37 -1.45 -11.16
C ILE A 168 -16.02 0.00 -10.82
N LEU A 169 -15.32 0.70 -11.71
CA LEU A 169 -14.89 2.10 -11.52
C LEU A 169 -16.09 3.06 -11.35
N SER A 170 -17.18 2.81 -12.08
CA SER A 170 -18.43 3.58 -11.96
C SER A 170 -19.29 3.23 -10.73
N SER A 171 -18.90 2.25 -9.90
CA SER A 171 -19.69 1.81 -8.76
C SER A 171 -19.06 2.18 -7.42
N GLN A 172 -19.86 2.72 -6.50
CA GLN A 172 -19.46 2.95 -5.11
C GLN A 172 -20.12 1.97 -4.12
N SER A 173 -20.97 1.04 -4.59
CA SER A 173 -21.66 0.07 -3.73
C SER A 173 -20.77 -1.14 -3.45
N PRO A 174 -20.46 -1.45 -2.17
CA PRO A 174 -19.64 -2.61 -1.83
C PRO A 174 -20.17 -3.92 -2.40
N GLN A 175 -21.49 -4.14 -2.33
CA GLN A 175 -22.12 -5.36 -2.85
C GLN A 175 -21.96 -5.46 -4.37
N ARG A 176 -22.15 -4.35 -5.09
CA ARG A 176 -22.02 -4.32 -6.55
C ARG A 176 -20.58 -4.51 -7.01
N ILE A 177 -19.62 -3.83 -6.38
CA ILE A 177 -18.18 -3.99 -6.67
C ILE A 177 -17.78 -5.46 -6.50
N LYS A 178 -18.16 -6.08 -5.37
CA LYS A 178 -17.86 -7.49 -5.09
C LYS A 178 -18.48 -8.43 -6.13
N ALA A 179 -19.74 -8.22 -6.49
CA ALA A 179 -20.43 -9.02 -7.49
C ALA A 179 -19.80 -8.89 -8.89
N LEU A 180 -19.36 -7.69 -9.27
CA LEU A 180 -18.65 -7.47 -10.54
C LEU A 180 -17.29 -8.14 -10.55
N GLY A 181 -16.53 -8.07 -9.45
CA GLY A 181 -15.24 -8.74 -9.32
C GLY A 181 -15.29 -10.28 -9.44
N GLN A 182 -16.44 -10.88 -9.14
CA GLN A 182 -16.69 -12.31 -9.37
C GLN A 182 -17.01 -12.64 -10.84
N LYS A 183 -17.41 -11.65 -11.64
CA LYS A 183 -17.78 -11.79 -13.06
C LYS A 183 -16.64 -11.48 -14.03
N VAL A 184 -15.45 -11.15 -13.55
CA VAL A 184 -14.26 -10.93 -14.38
C VAL A 184 -14.02 -12.17 -15.26
N ARG A 185 -14.02 -11.95 -16.58
CA ARG A 185 -13.78 -12.98 -17.60
C ARG A 185 -12.34 -13.46 -17.56
N ASN A 186 -12.08 -14.62 -18.17
CA ASN A 186 -10.74 -15.19 -18.35
C ASN A 186 -9.94 -15.38 -17.05
N PHE A 187 -10.61 -15.46 -15.90
CA PHE A 187 -9.96 -15.59 -14.61
C PHE A 187 -9.11 -16.86 -14.56
N ASN A 188 -7.85 -16.70 -14.19
CA ASN A 188 -6.90 -17.78 -13.99
C ASN A 188 -6.25 -17.64 -12.60
N GLU A 189 -6.45 -18.63 -11.74
CA GLU A 189 -5.97 -18.60 -10.35
C GLU A 189 -4.43 -18.53 -10.26
N THR A 190 -3.70 -19.16 -11.19
CA THR A 190 -2.23 -19.12 -11.21
C THR A 190 -1.72 -17.71 -11.52
N VAL A 191 -2.30 -17.07 -12.54
CA VAL A 191 -2.01 -15.67 -12.88
C VAL A 191 -2.39 -14.74 -11.72
N TRP A 192 -3.57 -14.96 -11.12
CA TRP A 192 -4.02 -14.17 -9.97
C TRP A 192 -3.08 -14.31 -8.77
N LYS A 193 -2.58 -15.52 -8.48
CA LYS A 193 -1.62 -15.75 -7.39
C LYS A 193 -0.32 -14.97 -7.57
N GLN A 194 0.14 -14.78 -8.80
CA GLN A 194 1.34 -14.00 -9.10
C GLN A 194 1.13 -12.49 -8.87
N ALA A 195 -0.05 -11.95 -9.18
CA ALA A 195 -0.28 -10.50 -9.15
C ALA A 195 -0.95 -9.99 -7.85
N LYS A 196 -1.82 -10.78 -7.21
CA LYS A 196 -2.76 -10.30 -6.18
C LYS A 196 -2.09 -9.63 -4.99
N PHE A 197 -0.97 -10.17 -4.52
CA PHE A 197 -0.28 -9.62 -3.37
C PHE A 197 0.33 -8.26 -3.69
N ALA A 198 0.96 -8.13 -4.85
CA ALA A 198 1.50 -6.86 -5.35
C ALA A 198 0.40 -5.81 -5.57
N ILE A 199 -0.75 -6.21 -6.12
CA ILE A 199 -1.92 -5.32 -6.24
C ILE A 199 -2.30 -4.76 -4.86
N ILE A 200 -2.44 -5.63 -3.85
CA ILE A 200 -2.80 -5.20 -2.49
C ILE A 200 -1.72 -4.31 -1.86
N LEU A 201 -0.44 -4.62 -2.03
CA LEU A 201 0.66 -3.79 -1.51
C LEU A 201 0.64 -2.37 -2.10
N ASN A 202 0.67 -2.27 -3.43
CA ASN A 202 0.75 -0.98 -4.10
C ASN A 202 -0.50 -0.13 -3.83
N GLY A 203 -1.70 -0.71 -3.91
CA GLY A 203 -2.92 0.02 -3.63
C GLY A 203 -3.05 0.46 -2.17
N ASN A 204 -2.68 -0.38 -1.20
CA ASN A 204 -2.69 0.06 0.20
C ASN A 204 -1.62 1.13 0.45
N TYR A 205 -0.43 1.04 -0.16
CA TYR A 205 0.56 2.13 -0.08
C TYR A 205 -0.05 3.45 -0.55
N MET A 206 -0.66 3.50 -1.73
CA MET A 206 -1.33 4.71 -2.24
C MET A 206 -2.48 5.19 -1.34
N LYS A 207 -3.34 4.27 -0.87
CA LYS A 207 -4.39 4.60 0.10
C LYS A 207 -3.82 5.29 1.33
N PHE A 208 -2.79 4.72 1.96
CA PHE A 208 -2.25 5.24 3.21
C PHE A 208 -1.40 6.50 3.00
N THR A 209 -0.65 6.64 1.90
CA THR A 209 0.09 7.89 1.62
C THR A 209 -0.84 9.07 1.35
N GLN A 210 -2.00 8.84 0.74
CA GLN A 210 -2.98 9.88 0.40
C GLN A 210 -3.99 10.19 1.51
N ASN A 211 -4.03 9.39 2.58
CA ASN A 211 -4.94 9.57 3.72
C ASN A 211 -4.16 9.71 5.03
N PRO A 212 -3.73 10.93 5.43
CA PRO A 212 -2.80 11.13 6.55
C PRO A 212 -3.27 10.57 7.90
N GLN A 213 -4.56 10.69 8.22
CA GLN A 213 -5.10 10.14 9.47
C GLN A 213 -5.01 8.60 9.49
N LEU A 214 -5.23 7.95 8.34
CA LEU A 214 -5.12 6.50 8.23
C LEU A 214 -3.65 6.07 8.26
N LYS A 215 -2.76 6.84 7.62
CA LYS A 215 -1.29 6.66 7.68
C LYS A 215 -0.83 6.61 9.13
N ASN A 216 -1.23 7.61 9.91
CA ASN A 216 -0.89 7.74 11.31
C ASN A 216 -1.39 6.55 12.13
N PHE A 217 -2.63 6.11 11.91
CA PHE A 217 -3.14 4.91 12.57
C PHE A 217 -2.31 3.68 12.24
N LEU A 218 -1.99 3.44 10.96
CA LEU A 218 -1.17 2.31 10.53
C LEU A 218 0.21 2.32 11.20
N LEU A 219 0.89 3.46 11.22
CA LEU A 219 2.18 3.63 11.89
C LEU A 219 2.09 3.38 13.41
N GLN A 220 1.04 3.87 14.06
CA GLN A 220 0.78 3.68 15.50
C GLN A 220 0.52 2.21 15.89
N THR A 221 0.21 1.33 14.93
CA THR A 221 0.14 -0.11 15.22
C THR A 221 1.50 -0.66 15.67
N GLY A 222 2.61 0.03 15.36
CA GLY A 222 3.96 -0.31 15.82
C GLY A 222 4.37 -1.69 15.36
N ASN A 223 4.83 -2.53 16.29
CA ASN A 223 5.24 -3.91 15.99
C ASN A 223 4.12 -4.96 16.11
N LYS A 224 2.85 -4.53 16.23
CA LYS A 224 1.73 -5.48 16.31
C LYS A 224 1.59 -6.23 14.98
N ILE A 225 1.26 -7.51 15.05
CA ILE A 225 0.83 -8.32 13.91
C ILE A 225 -0.58 -7.85 13.54
N LEU A 226 -0.75 -7.37 12.31
CA LEU A 226 -2.06 -6.98 11.80
C LEU A 226 -2.80 -8.23 11.34
N VAL A 227 -4.04 -8.40 11.77
CA VAL A 227 -4.81 -9.62 11.54
C VAL A 227 -6.19 -9.30 11.02
N GLU A 228 -6.48 -9.70 9.79
CA GLU A 228 -7.82 -9.64 9.21
C GLU A 228 -8.66 -10.78 9.82
N ALA A 229 -9.33 -10.48 10.92
CA ALA A 229 -10.19 -11.36 11.71
C ALA A 229 -11.59 -11.53 11.08
N SER A 230 -11.61 -11.81 9.78
CA SER A 230 -12.81 -12.20 9.05
C SER A 230 -13.11 -13.68 9.31
N PRO A 231 -14.33 -14.04 9.77
CA PRO A 231 -14.72 -15.44 9.96
C PRO A 231 -14.94 -16.20 8.65
N TYR A 232 -15.00 -15.50 7.52
CA TYR A 232 -15.34 -16.08 6.21
C TYR A 232 -14.17 -16.15 5.24
N ASP A 233 -13.14 -15.33 5.43
CA ASP A 233 -12.01 -15.20 4.50
C ASP A 233 -10.81 -16.02 4.97
N GLY A 234 -10.44 -17.04 4.18
CA GLY A 234 -9.26 -17.87 4.42
C GLY A 234 -8.02 -17.46 3.63
N ILE A 235 -8.11 -16.52 2.71
CA ILE A 235 -6.99 -16.05 1.88
C ILE A 235 -6.42 -14.76 2.49
N TRP A 236 -7.23 -13.72 2.57
CA TRP A 236 -6.80 -12.43 3.11
C TRP A 236 -6.92 -12.38 4.63
N GLY A 237 -7.85 -13.16 5.19
CA GLY A 237 -8.09 -13.27 6.64
C GLY A 237 -7.64 -14.58 7.26
N ILE A 238 -7.95 -14.73 8.55
CA ILE A 238 -7.64 -15.94 9.35
C ILE A 238 -8.78 -16.95 9.41
N LYS A 239 -9.93 -16.65 8.78
CA LYS A 239 -11.17 -17.43 8.85
C LYS A 239 -11.65 -17.68 10.30
N MET A 240 -11.53 -16.65 11.13
CA MET A 240 -11.94 -16.63 12.54
C MET A 240 -12.34 -15.20 12.91
N ALA A 241 -13.32 -15.06 13.81
CA ALA A 241 -13.68 -13.76 14.37
C ALA A 241 -12.67 -13.33 15.44
N GLU A 242 -12.56 -12.03 15.70
CA GLU A 242 -11.70 -11.48 16.76
C GLU A 242 -12.08 -12.03 18.16
N THR A 243 -13.35 -12.34 18.37
CA THR A 243 -13.87 -12.89 19.63
C THR A 243 -13.61 -14.39 19.82
N ASP A 244 -13.06 -15.07 18.81
CA ASP A 244 -12.71 -16.48 18.92
C ASP A 244 -11.53 -16.67 19.89
N LYS A 245 -11.69 -17.58 20.85
CA LYS A 245 -10.67 -17.89 21.87
C LYS A 245 -9.33 -18.31 21.27
N MET A 246 -9.36 -18.87 20.06
CA MET A 246 -8.18 -19.35 19.33
C MET A 246 -7.61 -18.29 18.36
N ALA A 247 -8.25 -17.12 18.20
CA ALA A 247 -7.79 -16.08 17.26
C ALA A 247 -6.39 -15.54 17.62
N GLN A 248 -5.99 -15.58 18.89
CA GLN A 248 -4.63 -15.17 19.31
C GLN A 248 -3.58 -16.28 19.16
N ASN A 249 -3.97 -17.46 18.67
CA ASN A 249 -3.05 -18.57 18.44
C ASN A 249 -2.85 -18.80 16.92
N PRO A 250 -1.73 -18.34 16.34
CA PRO A 250 -1.47 -18.49 14.89
C PRO A 250 -1.28 -19.94 14.45
N LEU A 251 -1.07 -20.89 15.37
CA LEU A 251 -1.09 -22.33 15.07
C LEU A 251 -2.51 -22.85 14.79
N LYS A 252 -3.55 -22.10 15.17
CA LYS A 252 -4.96 -22.46 15.00
C LYS A 252 -5.68 -21.67 13.91
N TRP A 253 -5.00 -20.71 13.27
CA TRP A 253 -5.58 -19.96 12.16
C TRP A 253 -5.88 -20.88 10.98
N ASN A 254 -7.11 -20.76 10.47
CA ASN A 254 -7.62 -21.52 9.32
C ASN A 254 -7.44 -20.78 7.99
N GLY A 255 -6.89 -19.56 8.02
CA GLY A 255 -6.61 -18.72 6.86
C GLY A 255 -5.19 -18.17 6.87
N PHE A 256 -4.80 -17.57 5.74
CA PHE A 256 -3.42 -17.15 5.48
C PHE A 256 -3.08 -15.73 5.95
N ASN A 257 -4.07 -14.91 6.32
CA ASN A 257 -3.88 -13.53 6.77
C ASN A 257 -3.05 -12.64 5.81
N LEU A 258 -3.16 -12.86 4.49
CA LEU A 258 -2.32 -12.15 3.51
C LEU A 258 -2.49 -10.62 3.60
N LEU A 259 -3.67 -10.12 3.96
CA LEU A 259 -3.90 -8.69 4.04
C LEU A 259 -3.20 -8.05 5.25
N GLY A 260 -3.26 -8.72 6.39
CA GLY A 260 -2.51 -8.30 7.57
C GLY A 260 -1.01 -8.18 7.26
N PHE A 261 -0.44 -9.15 6.55
CA PHE A 261 0.95 -9.13 6.12
C PHE A 261 1.25 -8.01 5.12
N ALA A 262 0.40 -7.80 4.11
CA ALA A 262 0.58 -6.70 3.17
C ALA A 262 0.56 -5.33 3.88
N LEU A 263 -0.35 -5.11 4.83
CA LEU A 263 -0.40 -3.87 5.61
C LEU A 263 0.84 -3.67 6.50
N MET A 264 1.40 -4.75 7.04
CA MET A 264 2.66 -4.68 7.79
C MET A 264 3.83 -4.27 6.89
N GLU A 265 3.90 -4.77 5.66
CA GLU A 265 4.92 -4.35 4.68
C GLU A 265 4.75 -2.88 4.29
N VAL A 266 3.51 -2.45 4.02
CA VAL A 266 3.21 -1.04 3.75
C VAL A 266 3.62 -0.16 4.93
N ARG A 267 3.32 -0.58 6.17
CA ARG A 267 3.73 0.13 7.39
C ARG A 267 5.24 0.26 7.49
N ASP A 268 5.99 -0.79 7.21
CA ASP A 268 7.45 -0.76 7.31
C ASP A 268 8.04 0.25 6.31
N VAL A 269 7.58 0.22 5.05
CA VAL A 269 8.01 1.18 4.03
C VAL A 269 7.63 2.60 4.43
N LEU A 270 6.39 2.84 4.86
CA LEU A 270 5.96 4.17 5.31
C LEU A 270 6.77 4.65 6.51
N SER A 271 7.08 3.77 7.47
CA SER A 271 7.88 4.14 8.64
C SER A 271 9.30 4.56 8.29
N GLU A 272 9.83 4.06 7.17
CA GLU A 272 11.16 4.40 6.67
C GLU A 272 11.11 5.67 5.82
N VAL A 273 10.26 5.67 4.79
CA VAL A 273 10.16 6.74 3.80
C VAL A 273 9.63 8.03 4.43
N CYS A 274 8.67 7.94 5.34
CA CYS A 274 8.05 9.10 5.98
C CYS A 274 8.78 9.58 7.24
N ARG A 275 9.87 8.92 7.65
CA ARG A 275 10.56 9.14 8.95
C ARG A 275 10.93 10.60 9.20
N ASN A 276 11.27 11.30 8.12
CA ASN A 276 11.83 12.65 8.15
C ASN A 276 10.90 13.69 7.49
N GLU A 277 9.62 13.36 7.26
CA GLU A 277 8.64 14.32 6.68
C GLU A 277 8.59 15.64 7.46
N GLN A 278 8.66 15.57 8.79
CA GLN A 278 8.61 16.73 9.70
C GLN A 278 9.85 17.64 9.63
N LEU A 279 10.94 17.20 9.01
CA LEU A 279 12.13 18.05 8.82
C LEU A 279 11.91 19.11 7.74
N VAL A 280 10.86 18.98 6.93
CA VAL A 280 10.46 19.95 5.93
C VAL A 280 9.40 20.86 6.53
N THR A 281 9.74 22.13 6.77
CA THR A 281 8.74 23.14 7.12
C THR A 281 7.83 23.37 5.92
N LEU A 282 6.52 23.17 6.11
CA LEU A 282 5.51 23.55 5.12
C LEU A 282 5.58 25.08 4.95
N ASN A 283 6.02 25.53 3.77
CA ASN A 283 5.87 26.93 3.33
C ASN A 283 4.48 27.13 2.74
#